data_AF-A0A7L4JEH6-F1
#
_entry.id   AF-A0A7L4JEH6-F1
#
_cell.length_a   1.000
_cell.length_b   1.000
_cell.length_c   1.000
_cell.angle_alpha   90.00
_cell.angle_beta   90.00
_cell.angle_gamma   90.00
#
_symmetry.space_group_name_H-M   'P 1'
#
loop_
_entity.id
_entity.type
_entity.pdbx_description
1 polymer ?
#
loop_
_entity_poly.entity_id
_entity_poly.type
_entity_poly.pdbx_seq_one_letter_code
_entity_poly.pdbx_strand_id
1 'polypeptide(L)'
;QQLESLAWEQSGKSIVSSHSDGGYMVWAVSGAGQRTQQPVMSTIPYGPFPCKAISKILWRTCESGNPFIIFSGGMPRASYGDRHCVSVLQGQTLATLDFTSRVIDFFTVQSAEVPEGGMSCQGHPGEGVMVWGLLHMQQPSHPSPGFENPRALVVLVEEELVAIDLQTPGWPTIPAPYLAPLHSSAITCSCHVSNVPLKLWERIVSVGEQQSP
;
A
#
# COMPACT_ATOMS: atom_id res chain seq x y z
N GLN A 1 0.18 -21.63 17.84
CA GLN A 1 0.60 -20.41 17.13
C GLN A 1 -0.15 -19.25 17.73
N GLN A 2 0.56 -18.20 18.16
CA GLN A 2 -0.09 -16.98 18.67
C GLN A 2 -0.51 -16.11 17.49
N LEU A 3 -1.68 -15.47 17.58
CA LEU A 3 -2.20 -14.55 16.58
C LEU A 3 -1.53 -13.18 16.73
N GLU A 4 -1.14 -12.57 15.61
CA GLU A 4 -0.45 -11.28 15.57
C GLU A 4 -1.28 -10.21 14.86
N SER A 5 -1.85 -10.54 13.69
CA SER A 5 -2.69 -9.63 12.91
C SER A 5 -3.80 -10.38 12.17
N LEU A 6 -4.85 -9.65 11.81
CA LEU A 6 -5.99 -10.13 11.04
C LEU A 6 -6.26 -9.17 9.87
N ALA A 7 -6.64 -9.72 8.71
CA ALA A 7 -7.15 -8.96 7.58
C ALA A 7 -8.44 -9.60 7.05
N TRP A 8 -9.39 -8.76 6.66
CA TRP A 8 -10.63 -9.18 6.03
C TRP A 8 -10.50 -9.00 4.51
N GLU A 9 -10.87 -10.01 3.73
CA GLU A 9 -10.91 -9.91 2.28
C GLU A 9 -12.15 -9.11 1.86
N GLN A 10 -12.02 -8.22 0.86
CA GLN A 10 -13.06 -7.24 0.49
C GLN A 10 -14.45 -7.84 0.23
N SER A 11 -14.55 -9.01 -0.43
CA SER A 11 -15.83 -9.68 -0.67
C SER A 11 -16.45 -10.32 0.58
N GLY A 12 -15.67 -10.38 1.66
CA GLY A 12 -16.03 -10.95 2.94
C GLY A 12 -16.12 -12.46 2.99
N LYS A 13 -15.59 -13.14 1.97
CA LYS A 13 -15.61 -14.59 1.86
C LYS A 13 -14.43 -15.24 2.56
N SER A 14 -13.39 -14.48 2.89
CA SER A 14 -12.19 -15.00 3.55
C SER A 14 -11.65 -14.05 4.62
N ILE A 15 -11.02 -14.63 5.63
CA ILE A 15 -10.25 -13.94 6.67
C ILE A 15 -8.81 -14.44 6.58
N VAL A 16 -7.85 -13.55 6.77
CA VAL A 16 -6.43 -13.87 6.79
C VAL A 16 -5.88 -13.57 8.17
N SER A 17 -5.19 -14.53 8.77
CA SER A 17 -4.52 -14.36 10.07
C SER A 17 -3.02 -14.55 9.92
N SER A 18 -2.23 -13.72 10.61
CA SER A 18 -0.78 -13.90 10.70
C SER A 18 -0.36 -14.29 12.12
N HIS A 19 0.79 -14.94 12.23
CA HIS A 19 1.17 -15.66 13.45
C HIS A 19 2.62 -15.43 13.89
N SER A 20 2.87 -15.75 15.16
CA SER A 20 4.16 -15.57 15.87
C SER A 20 5.31 -16.42 15.33
N ASP A 21 5.01 -17.47 14.55
CA ASP A 21 5.97 -18.37 13.92
C ASP A 21 6.41 -17.93 12.51
N GLY A 22 5.89 -16.79 12.04
CA GLY A 22 6.21 -16.24 10.73
C GLY A 22 5.32 -16.78 9.60
N GLY A 23 4.22 -17.46 9.94
CA GLY A 23 3.23 -17.91 8.98
C GLY A 23 1.98 -17.05 8.91
N TYR A 24 1.18 -17.29 7.86
CA TYR A 24 -0.19 -16.82 7.76
C TYR A 24 -1.13 -17.95 7.33
N MET A 25 -2.41 -17.76 7.62
CA MET A 25 -3.49 -18.70 7.29
C MET A 25 -4.65 -17.96 6.64
N VAL A 26 -5.34 -18.62 5.72
CA VAL A 26 -6.56 -18.12 5.06
C VAL A 26 -7.73 -19.00 5.48
N TRP A 27 -8.78 -18.37 5.98
CA TRP A 27 -9.98 -19.01 6.50
C TRP A 27 -11.17 -18.64 5.63
N ALA A 28 -11.88 -19.63 5.07
CA ALA A 28 -13.14 -19.37 4.40
C ALA A 28 -14.20 -18.97 5.42
N VAL A 29 -14.95 -17.91 5.11
CA VAL A 29 -16.14 -17.50 5.85
C VAL A 29 -17.32 -18.24 5.22
N SER A 30 -17.86 -19.21 5.94
CA SER A 30 -19.07 -19.93 5.53
C SER A 30 -20.32 -19.22 6.06
N GLY A 31 -21.48 -19.50 5.45
CA GLY A 31 -22.76 -18.94 5.88
C GLY A 31 -23.15 -19.29 7.32
N ALA A 32 -24.17 -18.59 7.84
CA ALA A 32 -24.60 -18.70 9.23
C ALA A 32 -24.84 -20.17 9.66
N GLY A 33 -24.13 -20.59 10.72
CA GLY A 33 -24.26 -21.93 11.32
C GLY A 33 -23.13 -22.90 10.99
N GLN A 34 -22.29 -22.62 9.99
CA GLN A 34 -21.18 -23.48 9.60
C GLN A 34 -19.86 -22.94 10.14
N ARG A 35 -19.24 -23.67 11.09
CA ARG A 35 -17.94 -23.31 11.67
C ARG A 35 -16.81 -23.86 10.81
N THR A 36 -15.99 -22.97 10.25
CA THR A 36 -14.74 -23.37 9.59
C THR A 36 -13.74 -23.84 10.66
N GLN A 37 -13.38 -25.13 10.63
CA GLN A 37 -12.45 -25.72 11.62
C GLN A 37 -11.00 -25.77 11.16
N GLN A 38 -10.76 -25.67 9.85
CA GLN A 38 -9.42 -25.71 9.27
C GLN A 38 -9.24 -24.58 8.27
N PRO A 39 -8.03 -24.02 8.17
CA PRO A 39 -7.74 -23.00 7.17
C PRO A 39 -7.72 -23.63 5.77
N VAL A 40 -8.15 -22.86 4.78
CA VAL A 40 -8.06 -23.21 3.35
C VAL A 40 -6.61 -23.21 2.89
N MET A 41 -5.78 -22.38 3.51
CA MET A 41 -4.35 -22.26 3.23
C MET A 41 -3.59 -21.99 4.52
N SER A 42 -2.42 -22.61 4.68
CA SER A 42 -1.45 -22.30 5.72
C SER A 42 -0.05 -22.32 5.12
N THR A 43 0.73 -21.26 5.36
CA THR A 43 2.06 -21.12 4.77
C THR A 43 2.99 -20.31 5.65
N ILE A 44 4.29 -20.61 5.57
CA ILE A 44 5.39 -19.85 6.19
C ILE A 44 6.26 -19.36 5.03
N PRO A 45 6.12 -18.09 4.58
CA PRO A 45 6.75 -17.62 3.35
C PRO A 45 8.27 -17.82 3.29
N TYR A 46 8.96 -17.68 4.42
CA TYR A 46 10.41 -17.83 4.54
C TYR A 46 10.86 -19.14 5.20
N GLY A 47 9.95 -20.13 5.26
CA GLY A 47 10.27 -21.47 5.75
C GLY A 47 11.36 -22.16 4.93
N PRO A 48 11.94 -23.27 5.42
CA PRO A 48 11.48 -24.06 6.57
C PRO A 48 12.09 -23.64 7.91
N PHE A 49 13.00 -22.66 7.94
CA PHE A 49 13.70 -22.27 9.17
C PHE A 49 12.80 -21.47 10.12
N PRO A 50 13.09 -21.47 11.44
CA PRO A 50 12.33 -20.68 12.40
C PRO A 50 12.32 -19.19 12.03
N CYS A 51 11.12 -18.63 11.87
CA CYS A 51 10.92 -17.25 11.45
C CYS A 51 10.45 -16.36 12.61
N LYS A 52 10.68 -15.06 12.50
CA LYS A 52 10.06 -14.04 13.36
C LYS A 52 8.56 -13.94 13.05
N ALA A 53 7.81 -13.41 14.00
CA ALA A 53 6.39 -13.14 13.83
C ALA A 53 6.10 -12.31 12.57
N ILE A 54 4.98 -12.59 11.90
CA ILE A 54 4.39 -11.65 10.95
C ILE A 54 3.45 -10.74 11.75
N SER A 55 3.90 -9.52 12.05
CA SER A 55 3.25 -8.60 12.98
C SER A 55 2.07 -7.82 12.38
N LYS A 56 2.06 -7.64 11.06
CA LYS A 56 0.95 -7.05 10.31
C LYS A 56 0.84 -7.73 8.96
N ILE A 57 -0.39 -7.99 8.52
CA ILE A 57 -0.68 -8.55 7.20
C ILE A 57 -1.84 -7.78 6.56
N LEU A 58 -1.72 -7.50 5.27
CA LEU A 58 -2.76 -6.98 4.40
C LEU A 58 -2.99 -7.97 3.28
N TRP A 59 -4.26 -8.15 2.93
CA TRP A 59 -4.71 -8.96 1.80
C TRP A 59 -5.48 -8.06 0.86
N ARG A 60 -5.02 -7.94 -0.40
CA ARG A 60 -5.67 -7.11 -1.42
C ARG A 60 -6.02 -7.94 -2.63
N THR A 61 -7.29 -7.97 -2.97
CA THR A 61 -7.75 -8.67 -4.18
C THR A 61 -7.32 -7.92 -5.44
N CYS A 62 -7.10 -8.67 -6.53
CA CYS A 62 -6.70 -8.10 -7.82
C CYS A 62 -7.41 -8.84 -8.96
N GLU A 63 -7.79 -8.10 -10.01
CA GLU A 63 -8.43 -8.63 -11.22
C GLU A 63 -7.64 -9.72 -11.91
N SER A 64 -6.31 -9.73 -11.73
CA SER A 64 -5.43 -10.80 -12.23
C SER A 64 -5.71 -12.19 -11.62
N GLY A 65 -6.55 -12.27 -10.58
CA GLY A 65 -6.83 -13.49 -9.83
C GLY A 65 -5.79 -13.81 -8.75
N ASN A 66 -4.65 -13.12 -8.74
CA ASN A 66 -3.61 -13.27 -7.71
C ASN A 66 -3.66 -12.07 -6.75
N PRO A 67 -4.02 -12.27 -5.47
CA PRO A 67 -4.04 -11.19 -4.49
C PRO A 67 -2.63 -10.71 -4.16
N PHE A 68 -2.52 -9.44 -3.76
CA PHE A 68 -1.34 -8.94 -3.08
C PHE A 68 -1.41 -9.28 -1.59
N ILE A 69 -0.40 -9.99 -1.12
CA ILE A 69 -0.23 -10.37 0.29
C ILE A 69 0.96 -9.57 0.81
N ILE A 70 0.68 -8.55 1.62
CA ILE A 70 1.68 -7.59 2.06
C ILE A 70 1.84 -7.72 3.57
N PHE A 71 3.04 -7.93 4.06
CA PHE A 71 3.24 -8.22 5.48
C PHE A 71 4.59 -7.76 6.03
N SER A 72 4.61 -7.35 7.30
CA SER A 72 5.85 -7.02 8.03
C SER A 72 6.34 -8.18 8.87
N GLY A 73 7.65 -8.36 8.94
CA GLY A 73 8.28 -9.45 9.69
C GLY A 73 8.36 -10.75 8.89
N GLY A 74 8.23 -11.90 9.55
CA GLY A 74 8.38 -13.21 8.91
C GLY A 74 9.84 -13.63 8.61
N MET A 75 10.82 -12.77 8.90
CA MET A 75 12.23 -13.04 8.56
C MET A 75 12.81 -14.26 9.29
N PRO A 76 13.67 -15.07 8.66
CA PRO A 76 14.42 -16.14 9.32
C PRO A 76 15.20 -15.62 10.53
N ARG A 77 14.96 -16.19 11.71
CA ARG A 77 15.48 -15.66 12.99
C ARG A 77 17.00 -15.59 13.04
N ALA A 78 17.68 -16.58 12.44
CA ALA A 78 19.13 -16.70 12.52
C ALA A 78 19.89 -15.73 11.60
N SER A 79 19.32 -15.41 10.43
CA SER A 79 20.05 -14.69 9.38
C SER A 79 19.56 -13.26 9.16
N TYR A 80 18.28 -12.99 9.43
CA TYR A 80 17.62 -11.71 9.08
C TYR A 80 16.70 -11.22 10.20
N GLY A 81 16.89 -11.71 11.43
CA GLY A 81 16.02 -11.39 12.55
C GLY A 81 16.07 -9.91 12.96
N ASP A 82 17.14 -9.19 12.63
CA ASP A 82 17.34 -7.77 12.93
C ASP A 82 16.87 -6.84 11.79
N ARG A 83 16.45 -7.38 10.65
CA ARG A 83 16.01 -6.58 9.50
C ARG A 83 14.64 -5.93 9.71
N HIS A 84 14.47 -4.76 9.11
CA HIS A 84 13.22 -4.02 9.10
C HIS A 84 12.57 -4.20 7.73
N CYS A 85 11.74 -5.23 7.58
CA CYS A 85 11.21 -5.59 6.26
C CYS A 85 9.69 -5.49 6.15
N VAL A 86 9.24 -5.05 4.97
CA VAL A 86 7.88 -5.29 4.46
C VAL A 86 8.01 -6.15 3.21
N SER A 87 7.22 -7.21 3.14
CA SER A 87 7.25 -8.17 2.04
C SER A 87 5.97 -8.04 1.23
N VAL A 88 6.09 -8.12 -0.10
CA VAL A 88 4.98 -8.12 -1.04
C VAL A 88 5.02 -9.43 -1.82
N LEU A 89 3.99 -10.24 -1.65
CA LEU A 89 3.80 -11.50 -2.37
C LEU A 89 2.61 -11.37 -3.32
N GLN A 90 2.85 -11.65 -4.61
CA GLN A 90 1.80 -11.71 -5.63
C GLN A 90 2.05 -12.92 -6.54
N GLY A 91 1.13 -13.88 -6.54
CA GLY A 91 1.31 -15.14 -7.28
C GLY A 91 2.52 -15.93 -6.76
N GLN A 92 3.59 -15.99 -7.56
CA GLN A 92 4.86 -16.63 -7.18
C GLN A 92 5.98 -15.63 -6.88
N THR A 93 5.72 -14.33 -7.07
CA THR A 93 6.73 -13.27 -6.87
C THR A 93 6.68 -12.78 -5.44
N LEU A 94 7.75 -13.02 -4.67
CA LEU A 94 7.95 -12.47 -3.33
C LEU A 94 9.09 -11.45 -3.39
N ALA A 95 8.79 -10.17 -3.17
CA ALA A 95 9.81 -9.15 -2.93
C ALA A 95 9.85 -8.78 -1.45
N THR A 96 11.06 -8.64 -0.91
CA THR A 96 11.30 -8.21 0.47
C THR A 96 11.95 -6.85 0.45
N LEU A 97 11.22 -5.84 0.89
CA LEU A 97 11.67 -4.46 0.96
C LEU A 97 12.41 -4.27 2.30
N ASP A 98 13.69 -3.97 2.25
CA ASP A 98 14.56 -3.80 3.41
C ASP A 98 14.75 -2.31 3.71
N PHE A 99 14.34 -1.88 4.89
CA PHE A 99 14.40 -0.49 5.33
C PHE A 99 15.54 -0.29 6.33
N THR A 100 16.09 0.93 6.35
CA THR A 100 17.21 1.31 7.23
C THR A 100 16.79 1.50 8.68
N SER A 101 15.51 1.76 8.93
CA SER A 101 14.94 2.03 10.26
C SER A 101 13.64 1.25 10.48
N ARG A 102 13.13 1.25 11.72
CA ARG A 102 12.00 0.40 12.09
C ARG A 102 10.75 0.80 11.32
N VAL A 103 10.05 -0.19 10.75
CA VAL A 103 8.70 0.00 10.19
C VAL A 103 7.73 0.34 11.33
N ILE A 104 7.11 1.51 11.24
CA ILE A 104 6.07 1.96 12.16
C ILE A 104 4.72 1.44 11.67
N ASP A 105 4.38 1.72 10.41
CA ASP A 105 3.14 1.25 9.81
C ASP A 105 3.22 1.21 8.28
N PHE A 106 2.29 0.51 7.63
CA PHE A 106 2.12 0.56 6.17
C PHE A 106 0.67 0.34 5.76
N PHE A 107 0.29 0.89 4.61
CA PHE A 107 -1.03 0.73 4.02
C PHE A 107 -0.97 0.81 2.50
N THR A 108 -2.06 0.40 1.85
CA THR A 108 -2.17 0.45 0.38
C THR A 108 -3.11 1.57 -0.05
N VAL A 109 -2.77 2.23 -1.16
CA VAL A 109 -3.66 3.17 -1.84
C VAL A 109 -4.35 2.47 -2.99
N GLN A 110 -5.67 2.64 -3.07
CA GLN A 110 -6.51 2.16 -4.18
C GLN A 110 -6.85 3.34 -5.09
N SER A 111 -7.10 3.09 -6.37
CA SER A 111 -7.65 4.14 -7.25
C SER A 111 -9.12 4.36 -6.90
N ALA A 112 -9.51 5.58 -6.58
CA ALA A 112 -10.90 5.95 -6.69
C ALA A 112 -11.22 6.03 -8.19
N GLU A 113 -12.07 5.15 -8.72
CA GLU A 113 -12.66 5.38 -10.03
C GLU A 113 -13.39 6.72 -9.94
N VAL A 114 -12.87 7.75 -10.62
CA VAL A 114 -13.63 8.98 -10.84
C VAL A 114 -14.75 8.57 -11.79
N PRO A 115 -16.03 8.65 -11.39
CA PRO A 115 -17.12 8.33 -12.31
C PRO A 115 -16.95 9.25 -13.52
N GLU A 116 -16.83 8.68 -14.71
CA GLU A 116 -16.86 9.43 -15.96
C GLU A 116 -18.25 10.08 -16.11
N GLY A 117 -18.36 11.24 -15.49
CA GLY A 117 -19.52 12.11 -15.45
C GLY A 117 -19.02 13.53 -15.28
N GLY A 118 -18.13 13.96 -16.18
CA GLY A 118 -17.75 15.36 -16.29
C GLY A 118 -18.98 16.20 -16.57
N MET A 119 -19.52 16.85 -15.54
CA MET A 119 -20.44 17.97 -15.72
C MET A 119 -19.66 19.08 -16.41
N SER A 120 -19.86 19.21 -17.72
CA SER A 120 -19.55 20.44 -18.43
C SER A 120 -20.49 21.53 -17.91
N CYS A 121 -19.98 22.39 -17.03
CA CYS A 121 -20.66 23.63 -16.68
C CYS A 121 -20.50 24.63 -17.84
N GLN A 122 -21.28 24.44 -18.91
CA GLN A 122 -21.58 25.54 -19.83
C GLN A 122 -22.62 26.43 -19.16
N GLY A 123 -22.13 27.49 -18.50
CA GLY A 123 -22.99 28.53 -17.93
C GLY A 123 -23.62 29.38 -19.02
N HIS A 124 -24.95 29.36 -19.12
CA HIS A 124 -25.71 30.48 -19.65
C HIS A 124 -26.14 31.37 -18.47
N PRO A 125 -25.95 32.70 -18.53
CA PRO A 125 -26.43 33.60 -17.49
C PRO A 125 -27.89 33.95 -17.79
N GLY A 126 -28.82 33.50 -16.98
CA GLY A 126 -30.21 33.94 -17.10
C GLY A 126 -31.18 33.11 -16.30
N GLU A 127 -31.64 33.70 -15.20
CA GLU A 127 -32.88 33.38 -14.48
C GLU A 127 -32.92 32.07 -13.65
N GLY A 128 -32.74 32.25 -12.35
CA GLY A 128 -33.85 31.99 -11.43
C GLY A 128 -34.12 30.54 -11.02
N VAL A 129 -33.79 30.29 -9.76
CA VAL A 129 -34.30 29.22 -8.88
C VAL A 129 -33.59 27.86 -8.98
N MET A 130 -32.53 27.72 -8.17
CA MET A 130 -31.96 26.44 -7.75
C MET A 130 -32.92 25.76 -6.75
N VAL A 131 -33.89 25.00 -7.24
CA VAL A 131 -34.58 23.99 -6.43
C VAL A 131 -33.77 22.70 -6.50
N TRP A 132 -32.76 22.54 -5.64
CA TRP A 132 -32.15 21.23 -5.36
C TRP A 132 -32.55 20.73 -3.97
N GLY A 133 -33.82 20.97 -3.61
CA GLY A 133 -34.49 20.33 -2.48
C GLY A 133 -35.49 19.30 -3.00
N LEU A 134 -35.34 18.05 -2.55
CA LEU A 134 -36.16 16.86 -2.85
C LEU A 134 -35.87 16.14 -4.18
N LEU A 135 -34.77 15.40 -4.21
CA LEU A 135 -34.82 14.02 -4.70
C LEU A 135 -33.67 13.23 -4.07
N HIS A 136 -34.03 12.23 -3.26
CA HIS A 136 -33.21 11.09 -2.85
C HIS A 136 -31.81 11.40 -2.30
N MET A 137 -31.63 11.18 -1.00
CA MET A 137 -30.32 10.74 -0.47
C MET A 137 -29.93 9.44 -1.19
N GLN A 138 -29.37 9.56 -2.40
CA GLN A 138 -28.63 8.49 -3.01
C GLN A 138 -27.40 8.35 -2.13
N GLN A 139 -27.36 7.26 -1.37
CA GLN A 139 -26.14 6.75 -0.75
C GLN A 139 -25.00 6.87 -1.77
N PRO A 140 -23.78 7.27 -1.35
CA PRO A 140 -22.64 7.24 -2.26
C PRO A 140 -22.63 5.86 -2.91
N SER A 141 -22.67 5.85 -4.24
CA SER A 141 -22.65 4.65 -5.07
C SER A 141 -21.70 3.65 -4.43
N HIS A 142 -22.23 2.49 -4.03
CA HIS A 142 -21.41 1.37 -3.58
C HIS A 142 -20.24 1.24 -4.57
N PRO A 143 -18.98 1.19 -4.11
CA PRO A 143 -17.89 0.82 -5.01
C PRO A 143 -18.31 -0.51 -5.64
N SER A 144 -18.13 -0.61 -6.95
CA SER A 144 -18.31 -1.81 -7.75
C SER A 144 -17.86 -3.04 -6.93
N PRO A 145 -18.53 -4.21 -6.99
CA PRO A 145 -18.05 -5.45 -6.38
C PRO A 145 -16.84 -6.00 -7.16
N GLY A 146 -15.88 -5.12 -7.42
CA GLY A 146 -14.65 -5.32 -8.15
C GLY A 146 -13.47 -5.29 -7.17
N PHE A 147 -12.43 -6.00 -7.56
CA PHE A 147 -11.21 -6.22 -6.80
C PHE A 147 -10.57 -4.91 -6.31
N GLU A 148 -9.83 -4.97 -5.19
CA GLU A 148 -9.21 -3.79 -4.58
C GLU A 148 -8.13 -3.14 -5.45
N ASN A 149 -7.41 -3.92 -6.26
CA ASN A 149 -6.38 -3.48 -7.21
C ASN A 149 -5.46 -2.38 -6.62
N PRO A 150 -4.64 -2.71 -5.60
CA PRO A 150 -3.82 -1.71 -4.93
C PRO A 150 -2.82 -1.09 -5.91
N ARG A 151 -2.78 0.24 -5.95
CA ARG A 151 -1.90 1.01 -6.84
C ARG A 151 -0.54 1.28 -6.21
N ALA A 152 -0.52 1.58 -4.92
CA ALA A 152 0.72 1.89 -4.23
C ALA A 152 0.74 1.29 -2.82
N LEU A 153 1.94 0.94 -2.36
CA LEU A 153 2.24 0.63 -0.96
C LEU A 153 2.94 1.84 -0.34
N VAL A 154 2.40 2.34 0.75
CA VAL A 154 3.01 3.42 1.54
C VAL A 154 3.50 2.84 2.84
N VAL A 155 4.78 3.04 3.14
CA VAL A 155 5.46 2.55 4.35
C VAL A 155 5.99 3.74 5.13
N LEU A 156 5.55 3.86 6.37
CA LEU A 156 6.10 4.79 7.34
C LEU A 156 7.15 4.05 8.17
N VAL A 157 8.40 4.51 8.07
CA VAL A 157 9.50 4.07 8.94
C VAL A 157 9.89 5.20 9.90
N GLU A 158 10.76 4.95 10.87
CA GLU A 158 11.10 5.96 11.89
C GLU A 158 11.67 7.27 11.33
N GLU A 159 12.39 7.19 10.22
CA GLU A 159 13.15 8.32 9.67
C GLU A 159 12.58 8.87 8.36
N GLU A 160 11.71 8.12 7.68
CA GLU A 160 11.23 8.49 6.34
C GLU A 160 9.85 7.87 5.99
N LEU A 161 9.27 8.42 4.93
CA LEU A 161 8.05 7.89 4.30
C LEU A 161 8.40 7.39 2.91
N VAL A 162 8.19 6.10 2.65
CA VAL A 162 8.50 5.46 1.37
C VAL A 162 7.21 5.06 0.68
N ALA A 163 7.03 5.44 -0.58
CA ALA A 163 5.93 5.00 -1.41
C ALA A 163 6.46 4.13 -2.56
N ILE A 164 5.74 3.05 -2.88
CA ILE A 164 6.13 2.06 -3.89
C ILE A 164 4.97 1.86 -4.85
N ASP A 165 5.25 1.94 -6.15
CA ASP A 165 4.26 1.67 -7.19
C ASP A 165 4.08 0.16 -7.36
N LEU A 166 2.86 -0.34 -7.12
CA LEU A 166 2.53 -1.76 -7.28
C LEU A 166 2.04 -2.13 -8.67
N GLN A 167 1.80 -1.14 -9.55
CA GLN A 167 1.33 -1.33 -10.92
C GLN A 167 2.50 -1.50 -11.90
N THR A 168 3.58 -0.77 -11.67
CA THR A 168 4.78 -0.86 -12.51
C THR A 168 5.60 -2.11 -12.16
N PRO A 169 5.93 -2.98 -13.15
CA PRO A 169 6.79 -4.13 -12.92
C PRO A 169 8.13 -3.73 -12.27
N GLY A 170 8.58 -4.52 -11.30
CA GLY A 170 9.78 -4.20 -10.50
C GLY A 170 9.50 -3.35 -9.27
N TRP A 171 8.27 -2.86 -9.11
CA TRP A 171 7.79 -2.12 -7.95
C TRP A 171 8.71 -0.95 -7.55
N PRO A 172 8.91 0.05 -8.44
CA PRO A 172 9.79 1.17 -8.18
C PRO A 172 9.25 2.08 -7.07
N THR A 173 10.15 2.80 -6.41
CA THR A 173 9.79 3.83 -5.43
C THR A 173 9.19 5.05 -6.12
N ILE A 174 8.11 5.59 -5.56
CA ILE A 174 7.48 6.83 -5.99
C ILE A 174 8.19 8.00 -5.27
N PRO A 175 8.74 8.98 -5.99
CA PRO A 175 9.38 10.13 -5.37
C PRO A 175 8.35 10.95 -4.57
N ALA A 176 8.67 11.26 -3.32
CA ALA A 176 7.78 12.01 -2.46
C ALA A 176 7.81 13.51 -2.82
N PRO A 177 6.67 14.16 -3.09
CA PRO A 177 6.63 15.60 -3.39
C PRO A 177 6.97 16.47 -2.18
N TYR A 178 6.88 15.89 -0.98
CA TYR A 178 7.18 16.49 0.32
C TYR A 178 7.64 15.38 1.27
N LEU A 179 8.21 15.73 2.43
CA LEU A 179 8.81 14.79 3.40
C LEU A 179 10.06 14.07 2.88
N ALA A 180 10.86 14.75 2.05
CA ALA A 180 12.17 14.25 1.68
C ALA A 180 13.04 14.07 2.95
N PRO A 181 13.72 12.92 3.11
CA PRO A 181 14.56 12.66 4.28
C PRO A 181 15.83 13.50 4.22
N LEU A 182 15.75 14.76 4.68
CA LEU A 182 16.89 15.70 4.67
C LEU A 182 18.07 15.21 5.52
N HIS A 183 17.84 14.23 6.38
CA HIS A 183 18.81 13.65 7.30
C HIS A 183 19.31 12.27 6.88
N SER A 184 19.04 11.81 5.63
CA SER A 184 19.68 10.60 5.08
C SER A 184 21.21 10.66 5.13
N SER A 185 21.77 11.87 5.27
CA SER A 185 23.12 12.11 5.77
C SER A 185 23.10 13.29 6.76
N ALA A 186 24.10 13.37 7.64
CA ALA A 186 24.20 14.47 8.60
C ALA A 186 24.37 15.81 7.86
N ILE A 187 23.40 16.72 8.04
CA ILE A 187 23.49 18.09 7.50
C ILE A 187 24.60 18.83 8.25
N THR A 188 25.63 19.25 7.52
CA THR A 188 26.78 19.98 8.09
C THR A 188 26.71 21.48 7.85
N CYS A 189 26.08 21.89 6.76
CA CYS A 189 25.86 23.29 6.41
C CYS A 189 24.63 23.42 5.50
N SER A 190 24.10 24.64 5.38
CA SER A 190 23.05 24.98 4.43
C SER A 190 23.35 26.33 3.77
N CYS A 191 22.93 26.48 2.51
CA CYS A 191 23.04 27.72 1.75
C CYS A 191 21.73 27.97 1.02
N HIS A 192 21.19 29.19 1.14
CA HIS A 192 19.97 29.59 0.46
C HIS A 192 20.30 30.60 -0.65
N VAL A 193 19.77 30.34 -1.84
CA VAL A 193 19.93 31.22 -3.01
C VAL A 193 18.54 31.62 -3.50
N SER A 194 18.24 32.92 -3.44
CA SER A 194 16.99 33.49 -3.95
C SER A 194 17.10 33.91 -5.41
N ASN A 195 15.97 33.97 -6.11
CA ASN A 195 15.86 34.50 -7.48
C ASN A 195 16.77 33.79 -8.50
N VAL A 196 16.74 32.46 -8.50
CA VAL A 196 17.53 31.61 -9.41
C VAL A 196 17.09 31.88 -10.87
N PRO A 197 18.02 32.16 -11.81
CA PRO A 197 17.68 32.32 -13.21
C PRO A 197 17.00 31.08 -13.79
N LEU A 198 15.90 31.26 -14.54
CA LEU A 198 15.08 30.16 -15.06
C LEU A 198 15.91 29.12 -15.85
N LYS A 199 16.80 29.57 -16.73
CA LYS A 199 17.69 28.68 -17.50
C LYS A 199 18.59 27.80 -16.62
N LEU A 200 18.99 28.29 -15.44
CA LEU A 200 19.80 27.50 -14.50
C LEU A 200 18.91 26.49 -13.77
N TRP A 201 17.73 26.92 -13.32
CA TRP A 201 16.75 26.05 -12.67
C TRP A 201 16.37 24.86 -13.56
N GLU A 202 16.02 25.11 -14.82
CA GLU A 202 15.67 24.06 -15.79
C GLU A 202 16.79 23.04 -16.00
N ARG A 203 18.06 23.50 -16.01
CA ARG A 203 19.21 22.60 -16.12
C ARG A 203 19.40 21.73 -14.88
N ILE A 204 19.16 22.26 -13.68
CA ILE A 204 19.26 21.49 -12.43
C ILE A 204 18.18 20.41 -12.41
N VAL A 205 16.93 20.75 -12.74
CA VAL A 205 15.82 19.79 -12.82
C VAL A 205 16.12 18.70 -13.85
N SER A 206 16.56 19.07 -15.06
CA SER A 206 16.87 18.12 -16.13
C SER A 206 17.98 17.13 -15.76
N VAL A 207 19.01 17.57 -15.04
CA VAL A 207 20.06 16.67 -14.56
C VAL A 207 19.55 15.76 -13.43
N GLY A 208 18.71 16.26 -12.54
CA GLY A 208 18.09 15.46 -11.47
C GLY A 208 17.23 14.33 -12.02
N GLU A 209 16.44 14.60 -13.06
CA GLU A 209 15.62 13.58 -13.75
C GLU A 209 16.45 12.47 -14.38
N GLN A 210 17.68 12.76 -14.83
CA GLN A 210 18.60 11.76 -15.41
C GLN A 210 19.25 10.86 -14.35
N GLN A 211 19.22 11.25 -13.07
CA GLN A 211 19.85 10.50 -11.97
C GLN A 211 18.91 9.47 -11.33
N SER A 212 17.60 9.60 -11.53
CA SER A 212 16.62 8.63 -11.02
C SER A 212 16.63 7.39 -11.93
N PRO A 213 17.10 6.23 -11.46
CA PRO A 213 17.06 4.99 -12.23
C PRO A 213 15.63 4.48 -12.44
#